data_AF-A0A8B7UR04-F1
#
_entry.id   AF-A0A8B7UR04-F1
#
_cell.length_a   1.000
_cell.length_b   1.000
_cell.length_c   1.000
_cell.angle_alpha   90.00
_cell.angle_beta   90.00
_cell.angle_gamma   90.00
#
_symmetry.space_group_name_H-M   'P 1'
#
loop_
_entity.id
_entity.type
_entity.pdbx_description
1 polymer ?
#
loop_
_entity_poly.entity_id
_entity_poly.type
_entity_poly.pdbx_seq_one_letter_code
_entity_poly.pdbx_strand_id
1 'polypeptide(L)' 'MGVAGRVRPGAARALLLLLPLLLAAAVPPRRGRATGPLEDVDECVQGLDDCHADALCQNTPTSYKCSCKPGYQGEGRKCE' A
#
# COMPACT_ATOMS: atom_id res chain seq x y z
N MET A 1 -51.87 49.77 14.50
CA MET A 1 -52.61 48.48 14.47
C MET A 1 -52.92 48.16 13.02
N GLY A 2 -52.56 46.98 12.52
CA GLY A 2 -52.81 46.55 11.14
C GLY A 2 -51.80 45.49 10.69
N VAL A 3 -52.26 44.26 10.52
CA VAL A 3 -51.49 43.01 10.35
C VAL A 3 -51.03 42.77 8.91
N ALA A 4 -49.83 42.21 8.73
CA ALA A 4 -49.41 41.54 7.50
C ALA A 4 -48.37 40.43 7.79
N GLY A 5 -48.83 39.33 8.41
CA GLY A 5 -48.04 38.11 8.57
C GLY A 5 -48.13 37.23 7.32
N ARG A 6 -46.99 36.98 6.67
CA ARG A 6 -46.87 36.26 5.39
C ARG A 6 -47.22 34.77 5.49
N VAL A 7 -47.83 34.25 4.42
CA VAL A 7 -48.18 32.83 4.19
C VAL A 7 -46.95 32.00 3.72
N ARG A 8 -47.07 30.68 3.92
CA ARG A 8 -46.15 29.50 3.97
C ARG A 8 -45.38 29.15 2.68
N PRO A 9 -44.30 28.32 2.71
CA PRO A 9 -44.43 26.84 2.57
C PRO A 9 -43.42 26.04 3.43
N GLY A 10 -43.67 24.83 3.92
CA GLY A 10 -43.71 23.56 3.16
C GLY A 10 -42.54 22.68 3.60
N ALA A 11 -42.81 21.63 4.38
CA ALA A 11 -41.81 20.70 4.89
C ALA A 11 -41.33 19.72 3.79
N ALA A 12 -40.08 19.83 3.37
CA ALA A 12 -39.47 18.87 2.43
C ALA A 12 -37.95 18.71 2.69
N ARG A 13 -37.55 17.97 3.72
CA ARG A 13 -36.12 17.64 3.98
C ARG A 13 -35.91 16.21 4.51
N ALA A 14 -36.52 15.20 3.89
CA ALA A 14 -36.29 13.79 4.22
C ALA A 14 -35.40 13.03 3.20
N LEU A 15 -35.10 13.61 2.04
CA LEU A 15 -34.40 12.91 0.95
C LEU A 15 -32.85 13.00 1.02
N LEU A 16 -32.29 13.85 1.90
CA LEU A 16 -30.85 14.15 1.96
C LEU A 16 -30.03 13.22 2.88
N LEU A 17 -30.66 12.34 3.67
CA LEU A 17 -29.97 11.47 4.64
C LEU A 17 -29.49 10.12 4.08
N LEU A 18 -29.89 9.75 2.85
CA LEU A 18 -29.45 8.52 2.18
C LEU A 18 -28.20 8.72 1.29
N LEU A 19 -27.83 9.97 1.04
CA LEU A 19 -26.65 10.33 0.25
C LEU A 19 -25.31 9.79 0.81
N PRO A 20 -25.03 9.75 2.14
CA PRO A 20 -23.74 9.29 2.64
C PRO A 20 -23.51 7.78 2.51
N LEU A 21 -24.57 6.96 2.41
CA LEU A 21 -24.43 5.50 2.24
C LEU A 21 -23.93 5.12 0.83
N LEU A 22 -24.29 5.91 -0.19
CA LEU A 22 -23.85 5.69 -1.57
C LEU A 22 -22.35 5.99 -1.77
N LEU A 23 -21.77 6.89 -0.96
CA LEU A 23 -20.35 7.26 -1.03
C LEU A 23 -19.41 6.21 -0.38
N ALA A 24 -19.90 5.43 0.60
CA ALA A 24 -19.06 4.48 1.33
C ALA A 24 -18.77 3.17 0.57
N ALA A 25 -19.61 2.81 -0.41
CA ALA A 25 -19.45 1.57 -1.20
C ALA A 25 -18.34 1.65 -2.28
N ALA A 26 -17.73 2.82 -2.47
CA ALA A 26 -16.72 3.04 -3.49
C ALA A 26 -15.27 2.96 -2.96
N VAL A 27 -15.04 2.59 -1.69
CA VAL A 27 -13.69 2.40 -1.16
C VAL A 27 -13.24 0.96 -1.44
N PRO A 28 -12.42 0.70 -2.47
CA PRO A 28 -11.86 -0.63 -2.66
C PRO A 28 -11.02 -1.00 -1.43
N PRO A 29 -11.03 -2.28 -0.98
CA PRO A 29 -10.07 -2.72 0.02
C PRO A 29 -8.67 -2.43 -0.52
N ARG A 30 -7.80 -1.81 0.28
CA ARG A 30 -6.40 -1.59 -0.07
C ARG A 30 -5.76 -2.97 -0.29
N ARG A 31 -5.81 -3.49 -1.52
CA ARG A 31 -4.89 -4.53 -1.95
C ARG A 31 -3.52 -3.93 -1.76
N GLY A 32 -2.78 -4.53 -0.83
CA GLY A 32 -1.40 -4.19 -0.51
C GLY A 32 -0.66 -3.92 -1.81
N ARG A 33 0.03 -2.78 -1.81
CA ARG A 33 0.75 -2.26 -2.95
C ARG A 33 1.84 -3.27 -3.33
N ALA A 34 1.61 -4.02 -4.41
CA ALA A 34 2.69 -4.71 -5.12
C ALA A 34 3.48 -3.63 -5.88
N THR A 35 4.32 -2.88 -5.18
CA THR A 35 5.36 -2.07 -5.80
C THR A 35 6.60 -2.93 -5.96
N GLY A 36 6.59 -3.79 -6.97
CA GLY A 36 7.80 -4.04 -7.75
C GLY A 36 7.64 -3.27 -9.06
N PRO A 37 8.69 -2.59 -9.56
CA PRO A 37 8.71 -2.14 -10.94
C PRO A 37 8.34 -3.32 -11.85
N LEU A 38 7.61 -3.07 -12.94
CA LEU A 38 7.20 -4.12 -13.89
C LEU A 38 8.40 -4.81 -14.58
N GLU A 39 9.62 -4.33 -14.31
CA GLU A 39 10.90 -4.90 -14.69
C GLU A 39 11.88 -4.83 -13.50
N ASP A 40 11.56 -5.53 -12.42
CA ASP A 40 12.53 -5.78 -11.36
C ASP A 40 13.58 -6.79 -11.87
N VAL A 41 14.83 -6.36 -11.91
CA VAL A 41 15.95 -7.24 -12.25
C VAL A 41 16.24 -8.09 -11.02
N ASP A 42 16.24 -9.41 -11.19
CA ASP A 42 16.66 -10.32 -10.12
C ASP A 42 18.17 -10.49 -10.16
N GLU A 43 18.92 -9.69 -9.39
CA GLU A 43 20.37 -9.75 -9.36
C GLU A 43 20.89 -11.09 -8.82
N CYS A 44 20.13 -11.76 -7.94
CA CYS A 44 20.50 -13.07 -7.40
C CYS A 44 20.48 -14.15 -8.50
N VAL A 45 19.52 -14.10 -9.43
CA VAL A 45 19.44 -15.03 -10.55
C VAL A 45 20.46 -14.69 -11.63
N GLN A 46 20.74 -13.40 -11.84
CA GLN A 46 21.72 -12.95 -12.82
C GLN A 46 23.17 -13.04 -12.32
N GLY A 47 23.38 -13.31 -11.03
CA GLY A 47 24.72 -13.31 -10.41
C GLY A 47 25.36 -11.93 -10.43
N LEU A 48 24.54 -10.88 -10.36
CA LEU A 48 24.95 -9.48 -10.26
C LEU A 48 24.99 -9.00 -8.80
N ASP A 49 24.70 -9.89 -7.85
CA ASP A 49 24.78 -9.61 -6.43
C ASP A 49 26.23 -9.55 -5.91
N ASP A 50 26.44 -8.82 -4.82
CA ASP A 50 27.72 -8.71 -4.11
C ASP A 50 27.75 -9.53 -2.80
N CYS A 51 26.86 -10.54 -2.68
CA CYS A 51 26.78 -11.37 -1.48
C CYS A 51 28.04 -12.22 -1.28
N HIS A 52 28.35 -12.53 -0.02
CA HIS A 52 29.42 -13.47 0.30
C HIS A 52 29.10 -14.88 -0.24
N ALA A 53 30.11 -15.67 -0.57
CA ALA A 53 29.91 -17.06 -1.03
C ALA A 53 29.16 -17.93 0.01
N ASP A 54 29.32 -17.60 1.29
CA ASP A 54 28.61 -18.22 2.40
C ASP A 54 27.37 -17.45 2.86
N ALA A 55 26.81 -16.63 1.98
CA ALA A 55 25.53 -15.97 2.19
C ALA A 55 24.44 -16.50 1.25
N LEU A 56 23.21 -16.16 1.59
CA LEU A 56 21.98 -16.36 0.84
C LEU A 56 21.57 -15.01 0.26
N CYS A 57 21.42 -14.95 -1.06
CA CYS A 57 20.84 -13.81 -1.76
C CYS A 57 19.32 -13.94 -1.80
N GLN A 58 18.62 -12.88 -1.41
CA GLN A 58 17.16 -12.78 -1.48
C GLN A 58 16.79 -11.54 -2.28
N ASN A 59 16.21 -11.74 -3.47
CA ASN A 59 15.72 -10.65 -4.28
C ASN A 59 14.53 -9.96 -3.59
N THR A 60 14.44 -8.64 -3.73
CA THR A 60 13.39 -7.78 -3.17
C THR A 60 12.94 -6.77 -4.23
N PRO A 61 11.72 -6.25 -4.15
CA PRO A 61 11.32 -5.21 -5.08
C PRO A 61 12.29 -4.02 -4.99
N THR A 62 12.94 -3.69 -6.10
CA THR A 62 13.96 -2.65 -6.31
C THR A 62 15.40 -2.96 -5.85
N SER A 63 15.70 -4.13 -5.29
CA SER A 63 17.06 -4.47 -4.81
C SER A 63 17.19 -5.93 -4.34
N TYR A 64 18.30 -6.32 -3.72
CA TYR A 64 18.45 -7.62 -3.06
C TYR A 64 19.00 -7.48 -1.64
N LYS A 65 18.87 -8.55 -0.86
CA LYS A 65 19.43 -8.68 0.49
C LYS A 65 20.31 -9.90 0.60
N CYS A 66 21.47 -9.73 1.23
CA CYS A 66 22.37 -10.82 1.59
C CYS A 66 22.18 -11.17 3.06
N SER A 67 22.15 -12.47 3.38
CA SER A 67 22.14 -12.96 4.77
C SER A 67 23.06 -14.16 4.90
N CYS A 68 23.89 -14.23 5.95
CA CYS A 68 24.81 -15.36 6.10
C CYS A 68 24.05 -16.70 6.24
N LYS A 69 24.61 -17.76 5.65
CA LYS A 69 24.07 -19.12 5.78
C LYS A 69 24.04 -19.54 7.26
N PRO A 70 23.15 -20.47 7.64
CA PRO A 70 23.13 -21.00 9.00
C PRO A 70 24.50 -21.53 9.41
N GLY A 71 25.00 -21.07 10.56
CA GLY A 71 26.33 -21.40 11.08
C GLY A 71 27.41 -20.35 10.80
N TYR A 72 27.12 -19.35 9.98
CA TYR A 72 28.02 -18.22 9.70
C TYR A 72 27.49 -16.91 10.30
N GLN A 73 28.38 -15.99 10.63
CA GLN A 73 28.05 -14.70 11.23
C GLN A 73 28.58 -13.54 10.39
N GLY A 74 27.81 -12.44 10.32
CA GLY A 74 28.21 -11.23 9.61
C GLY A 74 27.04 -10.52 8.93
N GLU A 75 27.36 -9.66 7.96
CA GLU A 75 26.42 -8.75 7.29
C GLU A 75 25.93 -9.30 5.93
N GLY A 76 26.17 -10.58 5.63
CA GLY A 76 25.80 -11.20 4.36
C GLY A 76 26.76 -10.91 3.19
N ARG A 77 27.47 -9.77 3.20
CA ARG A 77 28.57 -9.48 2.26
C ARG A 77 29.93 -9.94 2.77
N LYS A 78 30.04 -10.13 4.09
CA LYS A 78 31.14 -10.81 4.76
C LYS A 78 30.52 -11.79 5.75
N CYS A 79 30.87 -13.06 5.64
CA CYS A 79 30.41 -14.12 6.54
C CYS A 79 31.63 -14.92 7.02
N GLU A 80 31.72 -15.14 8.33
CA GLU A 80 32.82 -15.87 9.00
C GLU A 80 32.27 -16.96 9.93
#